data_AF-A0A848C6K5-F1
#
_entry.id   AF-A0A848C6K5-F1
#
_cell.length_a   1.000
_cell.length_b   1.000
_cell.length_c   1.000
_cell.angle_alpha   90.00
_cell.angle_beta   90.00
_cell.angle_gamma   90.00
#
_symmetry.space_group_name_H-M   'P 1'
#
loop_
_entity.id
_entity.type
_entity.pdbx_description
1 polymer ?
#
loop_
_entity_poly.entity_id
_entity_poly.type
_entity_poly.pdbx_seq_one_letter_code
_entity_poly.pdbx_strand_id
1 'polypeptide(L)'
;MNAIIFFNGWGMNENVIEDLKIPENFIVKTLTFPYLLEKEQLKEFENIYFVGWSFGVYYLSKFLSENSQIKYKKIISINGTPEIIGKFGIEEKIYNLTLRNMDEKNIEKFYINIGYKSKSNEKNIENLIEELKYLKENYRPQNNYISTAIIGEKDITIPTKNQIKFYEKEKTNIIKLPISHFPFYYLDSWEKIINIDEG
;
A
#
# COMPACT_ATOMS: atom_id res chain seq x y z
N MET A 1 7.93 11.00 20.68
CA MET A 1 7.24 9.80 20.16
C MET A 1 7.12 9.94 18.65
N ASN A 2 7.42 8.89 17.89
CA ASN A 2 7.37 8.86 16.43
C ASN A 2 6.16 8.06 15.96
N ALA A 3 5.70 8.31 14.73
CA ALA A 3 4.58 7.58 14.15
C ALA A 3 4.91 7.03 12.76
N ILE A 4 4.43 5.82 12.52
CA ILE A 4 4.27 5.25 11.19
C ILE A 4 2.79 5.23 10.87
N ILE A 5 2.42 5.94 9.81
CA ILE A 5 1.07 5.96 9.28
C ILE A 5 1.03 5.01 8.09
N PHE A 6 0.44 3.83 8.32
CA PHE A 6 0.40 2.76 7.36
C PHE A 6 -0.93 2.75 6.60
N PHE A 7 -0.90 3.06 5.31
CA PHE A 7 -2.01 2.89 4.40
C PHE A 7 -1.98 1.46 3.85
N ASN A 8 -2.91 0.64 4.33
CA ASN A 8 -2.98 -0.79 4.05
C ASN A 8 -3.48 -1.08 2.62
N GLY A 9 -3.32 -2.33 2.18
CA GLY A 9 -3.84 -2.81 0.90
C GLY A 9 -5.36 -3.05 0.93
N TRP A 10 -5.95 -3.07 -0.27
CA TRP A 10 -7.37 -3.44 -0.45
C TRP A 10 -7.66 -4.82 0.14
N GLY A 11 -8.81 -4.93 0.80
CA GLY A 11 -9.30 -6.18 1.37
C GLY A 11 -8.53 -6.69 2.59
N MET A 12 -7.57 -5.92 3.09
CA MET A 12 -6.78 -6.30 4.26
C MET A 12 -7.23 -5.58 5.54
N ASN A 13 -6.85 -6.14 6.68
CA ASN A 13 -7.02 -5.61 8.03
C ASN A 13 -5.64 -5.51 8.72
N GLU A 14 -5.62 -5.12 9.99
CA GLU A 14 -4.40 -4.99 10.80
C GLU A 14 -3.62 -6.30 10.99
N ASN A 15 -4.25 -7.48 10.83
CA ASN A 15 -3.57 -8.76 11.03
C ASN A 15 -2.42 -8.97 10.04
N VAL A 16 -2.44 -8.30 8.88
CA VAL A 16 -1.35 -8.39 7.89
C VAL A 16 0.01 -7.90 8.40
N ILE A 17 0.00 -7.15 9.49
CA ILE A 17 1.20 -6.61 10.16
C ILE A 17 1.30 -7.03 11.62
N GLU A 18 0.51 -8.01 12.10
CA GLU A 18 0.49 -8.38 13.53
C GLU A 18 1.85 -8.87 14.03
N ASP A 19 2.58 -9.58 13.17
CA ASP A 19 3.91 -10.14 13.46
C ASP A 19 5.05 -9.13 13.27
N LEU A 20 4.76 -7.93 12.73
CA LEU A 20 5.80 -6.93 12.46
C LEU A 20 6.25 -6.25 13.75
N LYS A 21 7.54 -6.38 14.05
CA LYS A 21 8.13 -5.70 15.20
C LYS A 21 8.07 -4.18 15.03
N ILE A 22 7.57 -3.50 16.06
CA ILE A 22 7.53 -2.05 16.15
C ILE A 22 8.78 -1.58 16.93
N PRO A 23 9.61 -0.68 16.38
CA PRO A 23 10.75 -0.13 17.11
C PRO A 23 10.33 0.64 18.37
N GLU A 24 11.23 0.75 19.34
CA GLU A 24 11.00 1.59 20.53
C GLU A 24 10.70 3.04 20.13
N ASN A 25 9.83 3.71 20.89
CA ASN A 25 9.38 5.08 20.65
C ASN A 25 8.60 5.30 19.34
N PHE A 26 8.10 4.23 18.70
CA PHE A 26 7.18 4.31 17.58
C PHE A 26 5.78 3.83 17.96
N ILE A 27 4.78 4.49 17.39
CA ILE A 27 3.45 3.91 17.22
C ILE A 27 3.19 3.63 15.74
N VAL A 28 2.36 2.63 15.47
CA VAL A 28 1.89 2.34 14.10
C VAL A 28 0.39 2.56 14.06
N LYS A 29 -0.05 3.47 13.18
CA LYS A 29 -1.45 3.71 12.88
C LYS A 29 -1.79 3.12 11.52
N THR A 30 -2.55 2.03 11.52
CA THR A 30 -3.02 1.36 10.29
C THR A 30 -4.32 1.97 9.81
N LEU A 31 -4.37 2.29 8.52
CA LEU A 31 -5.52 2.80 7.82
C LEU A 31 -5.94 1.80 6.75
N THR A 32 -7.18 1.35 6.83
CA THR A 32 -7.87 0.62 5.77
C THR A 32 -8.96 1.51 5.19
N PHE A 33 -9.60 1.10 4.09
CA PHE A 33 -10.77 1.79 3.56
C PHE A 33 -11.81 2.11 4.65
N PRO A 34 -12.34 3.35 4.72
CA PRO A 34 -12.22 4.46 3.75
C PRO A 34 -10.98 5.37 3.90
N TYR A 35 -9.92 4.94 4.58
CA TYR A 35 -8.64 5.63 4.76
C TYR A 35 -8.77 7.01 5.43
N LEU A 36 -9.53 7.07 6.52
CA LEU A 36 -9.77 8.30 7.27
C LEU A 36 -8.62 8.59 8.23
N LEU A 37 -8.01 9.76 8.06
CA LEU A 37 -6.99 10.29 8.97
C LEU A 37 -7.18 11.79 9.13
N GLU A 38 -7.36 12.24 10.35
CA GLU A 38 -7.38 13.67 10.66
C GLU A 38 -5.94 14.15 10.86
N LYS A 39 -5.53 15.17 10.11
CA LYS A 39 -4.17 15.72 10.18
C LYS A 39 -3.80 16.25 11.56
N GLU A 40 -4.79 16.64 12.37
CA GLU A 40 -4.61 17.12 13.75
C GLU A 40 -3.97 16.05 14.63
N GLN A 41 -4.32 14.78 14.40
CA GLN A 41 -3.76 13.63 15.14
C GLN A 41 -2.26 13.45 14.85
N LEU A 42 -1.74 14.06 13.79
CA LEU A 42 -0.33 13.96 13.44
C LEU A 42 0.55 14.99 14.16
N LYS A 43 -0.04 16.04 14.74
CA LYS A 43 0.71 17.16 15.34
C LYS A 43 1.45 16.77 16.62
N GLU A 44 1.06 15.68 17.27
CA GLU A 44 1.70 15.19 18.49
C GLU A 44 3.00 14.42 18.25
N PHE A 45 3.27 14.01 17.00
CA PHE A 45 4.44 13.23 16.65
C PHE A 45 5.60 14.11 16.22
N GLU A 46 6.79 13.77 16.72
CA GLU A 46 8.02 14.46 16.34
C GLU A 46 8.44 14.10 14.91
N ASN A 47 8.34 12.81 14.57
CA ASN A 47 8.72 12.26 13.28
C ASN A 47 7.60 11.39 12.74
N ILE A 48 7.18 11.66 11.50
CA ILE A 48 6.12 10.92 10.82
C ILE A 48 6.69 10.22 9.60
N TYR A 49 6.45 8.92 9.51
CA TYR A 49 6.76 8.10 8.35
C TYR A 49 5.44 7.66 7.73
N PHE A 50 5.29 7.90 6.43
CA PHE A 50 4.14 7.40 5.69
C PHE A 50 4.55 6.15 4.92
N VAL A 51 3.79 5.07 5.09
CA VAL A 51 4.02 3.82 4.37
C VAL A 51 2.72 3.42 3.69
N GLY A 52 2.74 3.21 2.38
CA GLY A 52 1.61 2.70 1.63
C GLY A 52 1.94 1.34 1.04
N TRP A 53 1.02 0.38 1.17
CA TRP A 53 1.14 -0.90 0.47
C TRP A 53 0.00 -1.07 -0.53
N SER A 54 0.31 -1.54 -1.74
CA SER A 54 -0.69 -1.82 -2.77
C SER A 54 -1.58 -0.59 -3.04
N PHE A 55 -2.90 -0.74 -2.92
CA PHE A 55 -3.86 0.36 -3.08
C PHE A 55 -3.67 1.47 -2.03
N GLY A 56 -3.11 1.15 -0.86
CA GLY A 56 -2.76 2.14 0.15
C GLY A 56 -1.78 3.20 -0.36
N VAL A 57 -0.93 2.89 -1.36
CA VAL A 57 -0.04 3.89 -1.99
C VAL A 57 -0.84 4.99 -2.68
N TYR A 58 -1.92 4.63 -3.36
CA TYR A 58 -2.81 5.60 -3.99
C TYR A 58 -3.47 6.52 -2.95
N TYR A 59 -4.03 5.94 -1.89
CA TYR A 59 -4.71 6.69 -0.84
C TYR A 59 -3.76 7.56 -0.01
N LEU A 60 -2.54 7.09 0.22
CA LEU A 60 -1.46 7.87 0.82
C LEU A 60 -1.16 9.11 -0.03
N SER A 61 -0.93 8.93 -1.34
CA SER A 61 -0.64 10.06 -2.24
C SER A 61 -1.83 11.04 -2.33
N LYS A 62 -3.06 10.53 -2.32
CA LYS A 62 -4.27 11.35 -2.27
C LYS A 62 -4.33 12.18 -0.99
N PHE A 63 -4.13 11.54 0.17
CA PHE A 63 -4.12 12.21 1.47
C PHE A 63 -3.08 13.33 1.54
N LEU A 64 -1.86 13.08 1.03
CA LEU A 64 -0.80 14.09 1.00
C LEU A 64 -1.06 15.22 0.01
N SER A 65 -1.73 14.94 -1.12
CA SER A 65 -2.17 15.97 -2.06
C SER A 65 -3.15 16.95 -1.40
N GLU A 66 -4.06 16.42 -0.58
CA GLU A 66 -5.08 17.18 0.15
C GLU A 66 -4.52 17.87 1.41
N ASN A 67 -3.32 17.46 1.87
CA ASN A 67 -2.71 17.92 3.11
C ASN A 67 -1.21 18.22 2.96
N SER A 68 -0.86 18.99 1.92
CA SER A 68 0.53 19.27 1.52
C SER A 68 1.38 19.98 2.59
N GLN A 69 0.76 20.57 3.60
CA GLN A 69 1.43 21.23 4.74
C GLN A 69 1.98 20.27 5.80
N ILE A 70 1.63 18.97 5.75
CA ILE A 70 2.10 17.99 6.74
C ILE A 70 3.60 17.80 6.58
N LYS A 71 4.34 17.90 7.68
CA LYS A 71 5.77 17.57 7.74
C LYS A 71 5.92 16.07 7.98
N TYR A 72 6.85 15.45 7.27
CA TYR A 72 7.17 14.03 7.39
C TYR A 72 8.66 13.80 7.17
N LYS A 73 9.14 12.63 7.60
CA LYS A 73 10.53 12.20 7.42
C LYS A 73 10.74 11.42 6.13
N LYS A 74 9.89 10.44 5.87
CA LYS A 74 10.01 9.56 4.70
C LYS A 74 8.63 9.12 4.25
N ILE A 75 8.49 8.92 2.94
CA ILE A 75 7.29 8.36 2.32
C ILE A 75 7.71 7.14 1.51
N ILE A 76 7.15 6.00 1.87
CA ILE A 76 7.56 4.70 1.36
C ILE A 76 6.37 4.04 0.68
N SER A 77 6.56 3.59 -0.56
CA SER A 77 5.62 2.66 -1.18
C SER A 77 6.16 1.25 -1.08
N ILE A 78 5.25 0.29 -0.96
CA ILE A 78 5.54 -1.13 -1.05
C ILE A 78 4.57 -1.70 -2.08
N ASN A 79 5.08 -2.29 -3.16
CA ASN A 79 4.27 -3.01 -4.14
C ASN A 79 3.03 -2.22 -4.63
N GLY A 80 3.20 -0.96 -4.98
CA GLY A 80 2.11 -0.09 -5.42
C GLY A 80 2.59 1.24 -5.96
N THR A 81 1.69 1.96 -6.63
CA THR A 81 1.97 3.26 -7.26
C THR A 81 0.83 4.26 -7.03
N PRO A 82 1.10 5.57 -7.02
CA PRO A 82 0.09 6.63 -7.06
C PRO A 82 -0.84 6.58 -8.30
N GLU A 83 -0.44 5.91 -9.39
CA GLU A 83 -1.28 5.63 -10.58
C GLU A 83 -1.61 4.13 -10.64
N ILE A 84 -2.39 3.64 -9.66
CA ILE A 84 -2.64 2.20 -9.42
C ILE A 84 -3.52 1.51 -10.48
N ILE A 85 -4.33 2.27 -11.24
CA ILE A 85 -5.13 1.75 -12.36
C ILE A 85 -4.59 2.35 -13.66
N GLY A 86 -4.26 1.48 -14.62
CA GLY A 86 -3.78 1.84 -15.95
C GLY A 86 -2.34 1.36 -16.21
N LYS A 87 -1.58 2.16 -16.96
CA LYS A 87 -0.26 1.81 -17.51
C LYS A 87 0.86 1.60 -16.47
N PHE A 88 0.67 2.11 -15.26
CA PHE A 88 1.66 2.08 -14.18
C PHE A 88 1.27 1.17 -13.00
N GLY A 89 0.04 0.68 -12.99
CA GLY A 89 -0.44 -0.28 -12.01
C GLY A 89 -1.15 -1.45 -12.67
N ILE A 90 -2.37 -1.73 -12.23
CA ILE A 90 -3.24 -2.79 -12.75
C ILE A 90 -3.88 -2.31 -14.05
N GLU A 91 -3.73 -3.07 -15.13
CA GLU A 91 -4.41 -2.78 -16.39
C GLU A 91 -5.93 -2.70 -16.19
N GLU A 92 -6.58 -1.70 -16.77
CA GLU A 92 -8.01 -1.44 -16.55
C GLU A 92 -8.89 -2.65 -16.89
N LYS A 93 -8.52 -3.40 -17.94
CA LYS A 93 -9.21 -4.64 -18.31
C LYS A 93 -9.12 -5.70 -17.20
N ILE A 94 -7.95 -5.84 -16.57
CA ILE A 94 -7.73 -6.78 -15.46
C ILE A 94 -8.51 -6.32 -14.23
N TYR A 95 -8.45 -5.03 -13.89
CA TYR A 95 -9.23 -4.45 -12.79
C TYR A 95 -10.73 -4.72 -12.96
N ASN A 96 -11.26 -4.47 -14.16
CA ASN A 96 -12.68 -4.68 -14.49
C ASN A 96 -13.09 -6.15 -14.45
N LEU A 97 -12.18 -7.05 -14.87
CA LEU A 97 -12.41 -8.49 -14.78
C LEU A 97 -12.44 -8.96 -13.33
N THR A 98 -11.50 -8.50 -12.51
CA THR A 98 -11.46 -8.77 -11.06
C THR A 98 -12.75 -8.30 -10.40
N LEU A 99 -13.19 -7.06 -10.66
CA LEU A 99 -14.43 -6.52 -10.08
C LEU A 99 -15.67 -7.32 -10.52
N ARG A 100 -15.75 -7.75 -11.78
CA ARG A 100 -16.91 -8.49 -12.30
C ARG A 100 -17.01 -9.90 -11.73
N ASN A 101 -15.88 -10.56 -11.53
CA ASN A 101 -15.82 -11.97 -11.13
C ASN A 101 -15.56 -12.15 -9.64
N MET A 102 -15.62 -11.08 -8.85
CA MET A 102 -15.34 -11.14 -7.42
C MET A 102 -16.41 -11.97 -6.70
N ASP A 103 -15.97 -13.06 -6.07
CA ASP A 103 -16.77 -13.97 -5.25
C ASP A 103 -15.86 -14.59 -4.18
N GLU A 104 -16.42 -15.37 -3.26
CA GLU A 104 -15.67 -16.02 -2.17
C GLU A 104 -14.50 -16.87 -2.68
N LYS A 105 -14.69 -17.59 -3.79
CA LYS A 105 -13.66 -18.46 -4.38
C LYS A 105 -12.52 -17.66 -5.01
N ASN A 106 -12.83 -16.55 -5.66
CA ASN A 106 -11.85 -15.74 -6.37
C ASN A 106 -11.08 -14.82 -5.41
N ILE A 107 -11.66 -14.41 -4.27
CA ILE A 107 -10.90 -13.72 -3.22
C ILE A 107 -9.91 -14.66 -2.53
N GLU A 108 -10.28 -15.92 -2.27
CA GLU A 108 -9.32 -16.91 -1.74
C GLU A 108 -8.14 -17.12 -2.69
N LYS A 109 -8.40 -17.29 -3.99
CA LYS A 109 -7.34 -17.37 -5.01
C LYS A 109 -6.49 -16.10 -5.04
N PHE A 110 -7.10 -14.92 -4.86
CA PHE A 110 -6.37 -13.68 -4.80
C PHE A 110 -5.38 -13.68 -3.62
N TYR A 111 -5.80 -14.09 -2.42
CA TYR A 111 -4.90 -14.20 -1.26
C TYR A 111 -3.74 -15.16 -1.48
N ILE A 112 -4.01 -16.31 -2.11
CA ILE A 112 -2.95 -17.25 -2.52
C ILE A 112 -1.98 -16.59 -3.50
N ASN A 113 -2.50 -15.90 -4.52
CA ASN A 113 -1.69 -15.28 -5.57
C ASN A 113 -0.80 -14.14 -5.06
N ILE A 114 -1.27 -13.35 -4.09
CA ILE A 114 -0.42 -12.32 -3.47
C ILE A 114 0.63 -12.92 -2.52
N GLY A 115 0.46 -14.18 -2.13
CA GLY A 115 1.33 -14.89 -1.21
C GLY A 115 0.95 -14.73 0.26
N TYR A 116 -0.30 -14.40 0.56
CA TYR A 116 -0.83 -14.31 1.93
C TYR A 116 -1.30 -15.70 2.39
N LYS A 117 -0.71 -16.21 3.49
CA LYS A 117 -0.95 -17.59 3.96
C LYS A 117 -2.03 -17.70 5.06
N SER A 118 -2.52 -16.59 5.60
CA SER A 118 -3.56 -16.61 6.62
C SER A 118 -4.95 -16.83 6.00
N LYS A 119 -5.82 -17.53 6.75
CA LYS A 119 -7.11 -18.04 6.28
C LYS A 119 -8.33 -17.25 6.77
N SER A 120 -8.17 -16.23 7.62
CA SER A 120 -9.33 -15.48 8.12
C SER A 120 -9.71 -14.36 7.14
N ASN A 121 -10.69 -14.64 6.29
CA ASN A 121 -11.43 -13.62 5.58
C ASN A 121 -12.35 -12.91 6.59
N GLU A 122 -11.87 -11.84 7.21
CA GLU A 122 -12.71 -11.05 8.14
C GLU A 122 -13.65 -10.08 7.40
N LYS A 123 -13.30 -9.71 6.16
CA LYS A 123 -14.13 -8.81 5.35
C LYS A 123 -15.10 -9.58 4.46
N ASN A 124 -16.37 -9.23 4.61
CA ASN A 124 -17.47 -9.68 3.77
C ASN A 124 -17.23 -9.29 2.28
N ILE A 125 -17.60 -10.18 1.35
CA ILE A 125 -17.32 -10.05 -0.08
C ILE A 125 -18.02 -8.84 -0.72
N GLU A 126 -19.23 -8.49 -0.28
CA GLU A 126 -19.95 -7.31 -0.75
C GLU A 126 -19.15 -6.03 -0.42
N ASN A 127 -18.60 -5.90 0.79
CA ASN A 127 -17.77 -4.75 1.17
C ASN A 127 -16.51 -4.64 0.30
N LEU A 128 -15.88 -5.77 -0.05
CA LEU A 128 -14.70 -5.80 -0.91
C LEU A 128 -15.02 -5.31 -2.32
N ILE A 129 -16.18 -5.73 -2.85
CA ILE A 129 -16.69 -5.30 -4.16
C ILE A 129 -17.03 -3.81 -4.14
N GLU A 130 -17.67 -3.33 -3.07
CA GLU A 130 -18.00 -1.92 -2.90
C GLU A 130 -16.76 -1.03 -2.85
N GLU A 131 -15.71 -1.43 -2.13
CA GLU A 131 -14.43 -0.71 -2.11
C GLU A 131 -13.82 -0.60 -3.52
N LEU A 132 -13.81 -1.69 -4.30
CA LEU A 132 -13.31 -1.67 -5.67
C LEU A 132 -14.16 -0.81 -6.61
N LYS A 133 -15.49 -0.83 -6.46
CA LYS A 133 -16.40 0.05 -7.23
C LYS A 133 -16.13 1.51 -6.88
N TYR A 134 -16.06 1.82 -5.59
CA TYR A 134 -15.81 3.17 -5.10
C TYR A 134 -14.49 3.71 -5.63
N LEU A 135 -13.39 2.94 -5.55
CA LEU A 135 -12.11 3.36 -6.10
C LEU A 135 -12.24 3.65 -7.58
N LYS A 136 -12.84 2.75 -8.38
CA LYS A 136 -12.98 2.92 -9.82
C LYS A 136 -13.77 4.19 -10.20
N GLU A 137 -14.89 4.44 -9.53
CA GLU A 137 -15.78 5.58 -9.81
C GLU A 137 -15.13 6.91 -9.43
N ASN A 138 -14.25 6.91 -8.42
CA ASN A 138 -13.60 8.10 -7.88
C ASN A 138 -12.10 8.17 -8.24
N TYR A 139 -11.63 7.31 -9.15
CA TYR A 139 -10.21 7.19 -9.46
C TYR A 139 -9.74 8.39 -10.30
N ARG A 140 -8.65 9.00 -9.85
CA ARG A 140 -7.82 9.90 -10.67
C ARG A 140 -6.37 9.64 -10.32
N PRO A 141 -5.43 9.56 -11.29
CA PRO A 141 -4.01 9.44 -10.99
C PRO A 141 -3.56 10.49 -9.98
N GLN A 142 -2.77 10.09 -8.98
CA GLN A 142 -2.28 10.99 -7.94
C GLN A 142 -0.85 11.44 -8.22
N ASN A 143 -0.48 12.59 -7.65
CA ASN A 143 0.91 13.05 -7.67
C ASN A 143 1.81 12.08 -6.90
N ASN A 144 3.07 11.99 -7.33
CA ASN A 144 4.07 11.20 -6.64
C ASN A 144 4.71 11.99 -5.50
N TYR A 145 4.49 11.52 -4.27
CA TYR A 145 5.20 12.00 -3.07
C TYR A 145 6.18 10.95 -2.53
N ILE A 146 6.28 9.79 -3.20
CA ILE A 146 7.04 8.66 -2.70
C ILE A 146 8.53 8.97 -2.81
N SER A 147 9.21 8.94 -1.66
CA SER A 147 10.66 9.09 -1.57
C SER A 147 11.41 7.79 -1.84
N THR A 148 10.82 6.64 -1.50
CA THR A 148 11.42 5.32 -1.69
C THR A 148 10.35 4.30 -2.03
N ALA A 149 10.55 3.54 -3.10
CA ALA A 149 9.65 2.50 -3.57
C ALA A 149 10.28 1.12 -3.37
N ILE A 150 9.70 0.31 -2.49
CA ILE A 150 10.04 -1.10 -2.33
C ILE A 150 9.21 -1.90 -3.33
N ILE A 151 9.87 -2.56 -4.27
CA ILE A 151 9.22 -3.31 -5.36
C ILE A 151 9.61 -4.79 -5.25
N GLY A 152 8.59 -5.64 -5.13
CA GLY A 152 8.71 -7.08 -5.22
C GLY A 152 8.95 -7.52 -6.65
N GLU A 153 10.03 -8.26 -6.88
CA GLU A 153 10.39 -8.81 -8.19
C GLU A 153 9.40 -9.87 -8.69
N LYS A 154 8.60 -10.44 -7.77
CA LYS A 154 7.59 -11.46 -8.06
C LYS A 154 6.16 -10.91 -7.93
N ASP A 155 5.99 -9.59 -7.89
CA ASP A 155 4.67 -8.97 -7.83
C ASP A 155 3.98 -9.05 -9.20
N ILE A 156 2.93 -9.87 -9.23
CA ILE A 156 2.05 -10.06 -10.39
C ILE A 156 0.73 -9.28 -10.27
N THR A 157 0.38 -8.82 -9.06
CA THR A 157 -0.87 -8.11 -8.80
C THR A 157 -0.76 -6.69 -9.30
N ILE A 158 0.31 -6.00 -8.90
CA ILE A 158 0.71 -4.72 -9.48
C ILE A 158 2.04 -5.01 -10.19
N PRO A 159 2.04 -5.26 -11.51
CA PRO A 159 3.19 -5.83 -12.18
C PRO A 159 4.48 -5.06 -11.91
N THR A 160 5.54 -5.74 -11.46
CA THR A 160 6.86 -5.16 -11.17
C THR A 160 7.33 -4.19 -12.25
N LYS A 161 7.21 -4.58 -13.53
CA LYS A 161 7.59 -3.75 -14.68
C LYS A 161 6.85 -2.40 -14.76
N ASN A 162 5.58 -2.38 -14.34
CA ASN A 162 4.74 -1.18 -14.38
C ASN A 162 5.14 -0.23 -13.23
N GLN A 163 5.42 -0.79 -12.04
CA GLN A 163 5.93 -0.02 -10.91
C GLN A 163 7.29 0.61 -11.22
N ILE A 164 8.24 -0.17 -11.75
CA ILE A 164 9.57 0.34 -12.15
C ILE A 164 9.43 1.48 -13.15
N LYS A 165 8.62 1.29 -14.19
CA LYS A 165 8.39 2.32 -15.21
C LYS A 165 7.84 3.63 -14.62
N PHE A 166 6.95 3.55 -13.61
CA PHE A 166 6.45 4.72 -12.91
C PHE A 166 7.55 5.41 -12.11
N TYR A 167 8.24 4.67 -11.25
CA TYR A 167 9.21 5.25 -10.32
C TYR A 167 10.49 5.74 -11.00
N GLU A 168 10.92 5.13 -12.10
CA GLU A 168 12.00 5.66 -12.94
C GLU A 168 11.61 6.99 -13.59
N LYS A 169 10.38 7.09 -14.12
CA LYS A 169 9.84 8.33 -14.69
C LYS A 169 9.80 9.45 -13.66
N GLU A 170 9.39 9.14 -12.43
CA GLU A 170 9.28 10.10 -11.33
C GLU A 170 10.60 10.31 -10.57
N LYS A 171 11.68 9.63 -10.96
CA LYS A 171 13.01 9.68 -10.33
C LYS A 171 12.96 9.35 -8.83
N THR A 172 12.10 8.42 -8.43
CA THR A 172 12.02 7.90 -7.06
C THR A 172 13.10 6.83 -6.83
N ASN A 173 13.66 6.77 -5.62
CA ASN A 173 14.56 5.69 -5.22
C ASN A 173 13.85 4.32 -5.27
N ILE A 174 14.43 3.30 -5.91
CA ILE A 174 13.80 1.99 -6.10
C ILE A 174 14.61 0.90 -5.41
N ILE A 175 13.98 0.19 -4.48
CA ILE A 175 14.59 -0.97 -3.80
C ILE A 175 13.85 -2.23 -4.25
N LYS A 176 14.55 -3.09 -4.99
CA LYS A 176 14.00 -4.36 -5.48
C LYS A 176 14.27 -5.47 -4.48
N LEU A 177 13.25 -6.27 -4.19
CA LEU A 177 13.34 -7.41 -3.28
C LEU A 177 12.74 -8.68 -3.92
N PRO A 178 13.25 -9.88 -3.62
CA PRO A 178 12.78 -11.15 -4.21
C PRO A 178 11.45 -11.66 -3.61
N ILE A 179 10.50 -10.75 -3.36
CA ILE A 179 9.23 -10.94 -2.67
C ILE A 179 8.03 -10.88 -3.64
N SER A 180 6.91 -11.50 -3.25
CA SER A 180 5.61 -11.38 -3.94
C SER A 180 4.88 -10.09 -3.52
N HIS A 181 3.62 -9.96 -3.94
CA HIS A 181 2.80 -8.80 -3.62
C HIS A 181 2.61 -8.57 -2.10
N PHE A 182 2.42 -9.65 -1.32
CA PHE A 182 2.42 -9.63 0.14
C PHE A 182 3.87 -9.65 0.67
N PRO A 183 4.36 -8.55 1.26
CA PRO A 183 5.79 -8.40 1.55
C PRO A 183 6.17 -8.76 2.99
N PHE A 184 5.20 -8.90 3.89
CA PHE A 184 5.40 -8.85 5.35
C PHE A 184 5.99 -10.13 5.95
N TYR A 185 6.06 -11.23 5.21
CA TYR A 185 6.89 -12.38 5.60
C TYR A 185 8.39 -12.13 5.44
N TYR A 186 8.78 -11.13 4.65
CA TYR A 186 10.17 -10.73 4.45
C TYR A 186 10.49 -9.41 5.16
N LEU A 187 9.58 -8.45 5.11
CA LEU A 187 9.65 -7.18 5.84
C LEU A 187 9.02 -7.38 7.23
N ASP A 188 9.77 -8.03 8.11
CA ASP A 188 9.35 -8.52 9.44
C ASP A 188 9.46 -7.48 10.57
N SER A 189 9.88 -6.25 10.25
CA SER A 189 9.92 -5.15 11.20
C SER A 189 9.73 -3.81 10.52
N TRP A 190 9.12 -2.89 11.25
CA TRP A 190 8.95 -1.52 10.80
C TRP A 190 10.27 -0.77 10.69
N GLU A 191 11.23 -1.09 11.56
CA GLU A 191 12.59 -0.55 11.50
C GLU A 191 13.24 -0.87 10.14
N LYS A 192 13.15 -2.13 9.71
CA LYS A 192 13.65 -2.57 8.40
C LYS A 192 12.96 -1.83 7.25
N ILE A 193 11.67 -1.54 7.36
CA ILE A 193 10.92 -0.81 6.33
C ILE A 193 11.35 0.66 6.27
N ILE A 194 11.40 1.37 7.40
CA ILE A 194 11.64 2.83 7.40
C ILE A 194 13.10 3.20 7.14
N ASN A 195 14.03 2.33 7.53
CA ASN A 195 15.47 2.51 7.34
C ASN A 195 15.98 1.81 6.08
N ILE A 196 15.09 1.29 5.22
CA ILE A 196 15.51 0.67 3.98
C ILE A 196 16.10 1.74 3.06
N ASP A 197 17.35 1.56 2.68
CA ASP A 197 18.09 2.40 1.74
C ASP A 197 18.85 1.48 0.77
N GLU A 198 19.25 2.01 -0.39
CA GLU A 198 20.23 1.30 -1.23
C GLU A 198 21.54 1.25 -0.44
N GLY A 199 22.02 0.04 -0.14
CA GLY A 199 23.27 -0.18 0.59
C GLY A 199 24.49 0.35 -0.15
#